data_AF-A0A368FUE1-F1
#
_entry.id   AF-A0A368FUE1-F1
#
_cell.length_a   1.000
_cell.length_b   1.000
_cell.length_c   1.000
_cell.angle_alpha   90.00
_cell.angle_beta   90.00
_cell.angle_gamma   90.00
#
_symmetry.space_group_name_H-M   'P 1'
#
loop_
_entity.id
_entity.type
_entity.pdbx_description
1 polymer ?
#
loop_
_entity_poly.entity_id
_entity_poly.type
_entity_poly.pdbx_seq_one_letter_code
_entity_poly.pdbx_strand_id
1 'polypeptide(L)'
;MSYWYAVVVLISTIIALSESLQVKPTCSLGYAFHHNPSVTTQLAVGILSQPRGGRVSVSMKYLCGLEVIAGLILKDPYKPVNSTVDLQIFPMLYEEDEEGISAEDMTKRAIQYYAPHIARLTSATSFGCNYLVEHGRHKYLCLFKLNRPIP
;
A
#
# COMPACT_ATOMS: atom_id res chain seq x y z
N MET A 1 13.41 45.26 -6.00
CA MET A 1 13.12 44.19 -6.99
C MET A 1 13.67 42.80 -6.59
N SER A 2 14.60 42.64 -5.63
CA SER A 2 15.14 41.33 -5.24
C SER A 2 14.19 40.45 -4.40
N TYR A 3 13.29 41.05 -3.61
CA TYR A 3 12.36 40.33 -2.73
C TYR A 3 11.37 39.42 -3.48
N TRP A 4 10.99 39.81 -4.70
CA TRP A 4 10.05 39.04 -5.52
C TRP A 4 10.64 37.70 -5.99
N TYR A 5 11.93 37.67 -6.32
CA TYR A 5 12.61 36.44 -6.73
C TYR A 5 12.77 35.45 -5.57
N ALA A 6 13.02 35.93 -4.34
CA ALA A 6 13.08 35.09 -3.15
C ALA A 6 11.73 34.42 -2.85
N VAL A 7 10.63 35.16 -3.00
CA VAL A 7 9.27 34.62 -2.82
C VAL A 7 8.94 33.57 -3.89
N VAL A 8 9.30 33.81 -5.16
CA VAL A 8 9.07 32.83 -6.23
C VAL A 8 9.87 31.54 -6.00
N VAL A 9 11.13 31.64 -5.56
CA VAL A 9 11.94 30.45 -5.24
C VAL A 9 11.35 29.67 -4.06
N LEU A 10 10.90 30.35 -3.01
CA LEU A 10 10.25 29.71 -1.85
C LEU A 10 8.93 29.03 -2.21
N ILE A 11 8.11 29.64 -3.07
CA ILE A 11 6.85 29.03 -3.52
C ILE A 11 7.14 27.80 -4.41
N SER A 12 8.13 27.90 -5.29
CA SER A 12 8.57 26.80 -6.16
C SER A 12 9.03 25.58 -5.35
N THR A 13 9.81 25.79 -4.27
CA THR A 13 10.30 24.70 -3.43
C THR A 13 9.21 24.05 -2.60
N ILE A 14 8.22 24.80 -2.13
CA ILE A 14 7.07 24.26 -1.40
C ILE A 14 6.20 23.37 -2.31
N ILE A 15 5.98 23.79 -3.56
CA ILE A 15 5.22 23.00 -4.55
C ILE A 15 5.99 21.72 -4.94
N ALA A 16 7.31 21.82 -5.12
CA ALA A 16 8.13 20.64 -5.41
C ALA A 16 8.20 19.64 -4.24
N LEU A 17 8.21 20.13 -2.98
CA LEU A 17 8.20 19.26 -1.81
C LEU A 17 6.87 18.52 -1.64
N SER A 18 5.73 19.16 -1.95
CA SER A 18 4.41 18.54 -1.79
C SER A 18 4.20 17.38 -2.77
N GLU A 19 4.75 17.45 -3.98
CA GLU A 19 4.69 16.35 -4.97
C GLU A 19 5.60 15.17 -4.60
N SER A 20 6.65 15.40 -3.80
CA SER A 20 7.57 14.35 -3.36
C SER A 20 7.03 13.47 -2.23
N LEU A 21 6.03 13.95 -1.48
CA LEU A 21 5.30 13.18 -0.49
C LEU A 21 4.14 12.48 -1.21
N GLN A 22 4.36 11.23 -1.63
CA GLN A 22 3.25 10.36 -2.03
C GLN A 22 2.38 10.05 -0.80
N VAL A 23 1.47 10.95 -0.49
CA VAL A 23 0.51 10.80 0.60
C VAL A 23 -0.57 9.84 0.13
N LYS A 24 -0.81 8.78 0.90
CA LYS A 24 -1.97 7.89 0.70
C LYS A 24 -3.25 8.76 0.67
N PRO A 25 -4.12 8.64 -0.34
CA PRO A 25 -5.39 9.39 -0.36
C PRO A 25 -6.31 8.94 0.79
N THR A 26 -7.10 9.87 1.34
CA THR A 26 -8.11 9.56 2.36
C THR A 26 -9.25 8.74 1.74
N CYS A 27 -9.34 7.46 2.08
CA CYS A 27 -10.34 6.55 1.54
C CYS A 27 -11.66 6.63 2.32
N SER A 28 -12.61 7.45 1.85
CA SER A 28 -13.92 7.66 2.50
C SER A 28 -14.87 6.46 2.49
N LEU A 29 -14.60 5.45 1.64
CA LEU A 29 -15.37 4.19 1.62
C LEU A 29 -14.87 3.15 2.65
N GLY A 30 -13.80 3.44 3.40
CA GLY A 30 -13.13 2.49 4.30
C GLY A 30 -13.84 2.18 5.62
N TYR A 31 -14.89 2.93 6.01
CA TYR A 31 -15.54 2.77 7.31
C TYR A 31 -16.31 1.44 7.49
N ALA A 32 -16.56 0.69 6.41
CA ALA A 32 -17.35 -0.54 6.45
C ALA A 32 -16.55 -1.81 6.78
N PHE A 33 -15.21 -1.74 6.80
CA PHE A 33 -14.35 -2.93 6.91
C PHE A 33 -13.16 -2.67 7.83
N HIS A 34 -13.30 -2.99 9.14
CA HIS A 34 -12.23 -3.04 10.16
C HIS A 34 -10.98 -2.19 9.87
N HIS A 35 -11.21 -0.90 9.67
CA HIS A 35 -10.18 -0.02 9.11
C HIS A 35 -9.40 0.61 10.26
N ASN A 36 -8.15 0.17 10.43
CA ASN A 36 -7.19 0.91 11.24
C ASN A 36 -6.41 1.88 10.33
N PRO A 37 -6.77 3.18 10.30
CA PRO A 37 -6.18 4.17 9.39
C PRO A 37 -4.67 4.30 9.58
N SER A 38 -4.18 4.17 10.81
CA SER A 38 -2.76 4.28 11.11
C SER A 38 -1.99 3.12 10.46
N VAL A 39 -2.46 1.89 10.68
CA VAL A 39 -1.85 0.68 10.11
C VAL A 39 -1.90 0.70 8.58
N THR A 40 -3.06 1.00 7.99
CA THR A 40 -3.19 1.00 6.52
C THR A 40 -2.39 2.13 5.86
N THR A 41 -2.21 3.26 6.55
CA THR A 41 -1.33 4.35 6.10
C THR A 41 0.15 3.96 6.21
N GLN A 42 0.58 3.39 7.34
CA GLN A 42 1.95 2.92 7.53
C GLN A 42 2.31 1.86 6.48
N LEU A 43 1.41 0.91 6.21
CA LEU A 43 1.59 -0.10 5.19
C LEU A 43 1.71 0.51 3.79
N ALA A 44 0.85 1.47 3.45
CA ALA A 44 0.90 2.16 2.17
C ALA A 44 2.23 2.91 1.96
N VAL A 45 2.63 3.71 2.95
CA VAL A 45 3.88 4.47 2.91
C VAL A 45 5.09 3.53 2.86
N GLY A 46 5.06 2.46 3.66
CA GLY A 46 6.12 1.45 3.71
C GLY A 46 6.30 0.70 2.39
N ILE A 47 5.23 0.49 1.62
CA ILE A 47 5.31 -0.13 0.29
C ILE A 47 5.81 0.86 -0.76
N LEU A 48 5.33 2.11 -0.71
CA LEU A 48 5.75 3.17 -1.63
C LEU A 48 7.23 3.53 -1.50
N SER A 49 7.82 3.34 -0.33
CA SER A 49 9.23 3.60 -0.08
C SER A 49 10.16 2.47 -0.53
N GLN A 50 9.64 1.30 -0.93
CA GLN A 50 10.48 0.18 -1.35
C GLN A 50 11.13 0.42 -2.72
N PRO A 51 12.43 0.11 -2.87
CA PRO A 51 13.09 0.21 -4.16
C PRO A 51 12.50 -0.78 -5.16
N ARG A 52 12.27 -0.34 -6.39
CA ARG A 52 11.75 -1.19 -7.48
C ARG A 52 12.86 -1.49 -8.48
N GLY A 53 13.02 -2.75 -8.85
CA GLY A 53 14.05 -3.17 -9.79
C GLY A 53 13.74 -2.71 -11.21
N GLY A 54 14.20 -1.52 -11.63
CA GLY A 54 14.01 -1.05 -13.01
C GLY A 54 14.64 0.32 -13.27
N ARG A 55 15.07 0.57 -14.52
CA ARG A 55 15.74 1.81 -14.94
C ARG A 55 14.81 3.05 -14.98
N VAL A 56 13.49 2.84 -15.06
CA VAL A 56 12.46 3.88 -15.01
C VAL A 56 11.25 3.30 -14.27
N SER A 57 11.25 3.38 -12.94
CA SER A 57 10.10 2.91 -12.15
C SER A 57 9.05 4.02 -12.11
N VAL A 58 7.96 3.88 -12.89
CA VAL A 58 6.76 4.68 -12.65
C VAL A 58 6.29 4.39 -11.21
N SER A 59 6.09 5.44 -10.41
CA SER A 59 5.62 5.29 -9.04
C SER A 59 4.28 4.55 -9.03
N MET A 60 4.15 3.58 -8.13
CA MET A 60 2.91 2.83 -7.97
C MET A 60 1.86 3.73 -7.32
N LYS A 61 0.64 3.76 -7.84
CA LYS A 61 -0.42 4.58 -7.24
C LYS A 61 -1.19 3.80 -6.18
N TYR A 62 -1.47 4.42 -5.05
CA TYR A 62 -2.40 3.85 -4.07
C TYR A 62 -3.85 4.00 -4.56
N LEU A 63 -4.64 2.94 -4.51
CA LEU A 63 -6.05 2.91 -4.91
C LEU A 63 -6.95 2.43 -3.78
N CYS A 64 -7.83 3.31 -3.31
CA CYS A 64 -8.83 2.99 -2.28
C CYS A 64 -9.73 1.81 -2.65
N GLY A 65 -10.06 1.64 -3.94
CA GLY A 65 -10.86 0.50 -4.39
C GLY A 65 -10.17 -0.84 -4.11
N LEU A 66 -8.84 -0.92 -4.27
CA LEU A 66 -8.07 -2.12 -3.97
C LEU A 66 -7.95 -2.35 -2.45
N GLU A 67 -7.86 -1.28 -1.65
CA GLU A 67 -7.95 -1.38 -0.18
C GLU A 67 -9.29 -1.94 0.29
N VAL A 68 -10.40 -1.51 -0.31
CA VAL A 68 -11.74 -2.04 0.01
C VAL A 68 -11.85 -3.52 -0.39
N ILE A 69 -11.38 -3.89 -1.57
CA ILE A 69 -11.40 -5.29 -2.02
C ILE A 69 -10.53 -6.16 -1.11
N ALA A 70 -9.36 -5.69 -0.69
CA ALA A 70 -8.50 -6.41 0.25
C ALA A 70 -9.22 -6.62 1.59
N GLY A 71 -9.90 -5.61 2.12
CA GLY A 71 -10.69 -5.74 3.35
C GLY A 71 -11.86 -6.73 3.22
N LEU A 72 -12.52 -6.74 2.06
CA LEU A 72 -13.57 -7.71 1.74
C LEU A 72 -13.06 -9.15 1.68
N ILE A 73 -11.87 -9.37 1.09
CA ILE A 73 -11.25 -10.69 1.02
C ILE A 73 -10.82 -11.15 2.42
N LEU A 74 -10.19 -10.28 3.21
CA LEU A 74 -9.77 -10.64 4.57
C LEU A 74 -10.93 -11.01 5.48
N LYS A 75 -12.12 -10.44 5.27
CA LYS A 75 -13.32 -10.72 6.06
C LYS A 75 -14.01 -12.03 5.69
N ASP A 76 -13.82 -12.55 4.49
CA ASP A 76 -14.50 -13.74 3.99
C ASP A 76 -13.54 -14.92 3.84
N PRO A 77 -13.57 -15.90 4.76
CA PRO A 77 -12.66 -17.05 4.72
C PRO A 77 -12.92 -17.98 3.52
N TYR A 78 -14.04 -17.82 2.80
CA TYR A 78 -14.40 -18.63 1.64
C TYR A 78 -14.11 -17.94 0.32
N LYS A 79 -13.65 -16.67 0.32
CA LYS A 79 -13.31 -15.95 -0.90
C LYS A 79 -11.87 -16.26 -1.31
N PRO A 80 -11.63 -17.04 -2.38
CA PRO A 80 -10.28 -17.38 -2.76
C PRO A 80 -9.52 -16.13 -3.18
N VAL A 81 -8.35 -15.92 -2.57
CA VAL A 81 -7.41 -14.84 -2.90
C VAL A 81 -7.06 -14.84 -4.41
N ASN A 82 -7.12 -16.02 -5.04
CA ASN A 82 -6.87 -16.24 -6.46
C ASN A 82 -8.02 -15.79 -7.39
N SER A 83 -9.18 -15.35 -6.89
CA SER A 83 -10.28 -14.84 -7.73
C SER A 83 -9.94 -13.53 -8.45
N THR A 84 -8.72 -13.04 -8.29
CA THR A 84 -8.23 -11.74 -8.75
C THR A 84 -7.20 -11.87 -9.89
N VAL A 85 -6.75 -13.09 -10.19
CA VAL A 85 -5.73 -13.37 -11.24
C VAL A 85 -6.26 -13.04 -12.64
N ASP A 86 -7.52 -13.36 -12.93
CA ASP A 86 -8.19 -13.01 -14.20
C ASP A 86 -8.29 -11.48 -14.41
N LEU A 87 -8.19 -10.71 -13.33
CA LEU A 87 -8.22 -9.25 -13.32
C LEU A 87 -6.82 -8.62 -13.33
N GLN A 88 -5.76 -9.41 -13.52
CA GLN A 88 -4.37 -8.98 -13.46
C GLN A 88 -4.04 -8.29 -12.12
N ILE A 89 -4.63 -8.80 -11.04
CA ILE A 89 -4.35 -8.37 -9.68
C ILE A 89 -3.53 -9.46 -9.00
N PHE A 90 -2.33 -9.11 -8.55
CA PHE A 90 -1.47 -9.98 -7.79
C PHE A 90 -1.70 -9.76 -6.29
N PRO A 91 -2.12 -10.77 -5.54
CA PRO A 91 -2.29 -10.67 -4.09
C PRO A 91 -0.97 -10.99 -3.36
N MET A 92 -0.66 -10.22 -2.32
CA MET A 92 0.34 -10.58 -1.31
C MET A 92 -0.30 -10.59 0.06
N LEU A 93 -0.29 -11.77 0.68
CA LEU A 93 -0.83 -12.06 1.99
C LEU A 93 0.34 -12.26 2.97
N TYR A 94 0.20 -11.70 4.17
CA TYR A 94 1.05 -11.95 5.31
C TYR A 94 0.16 -12.24 6.52
N GLU A 95 0.43 -13.34 7.21
CA GLU A 95 -0.30 -13.73 8.42
C GLU A 95 0.69 -14.17 9.50
N GLU A 96 0.47 -13.73 10.73
CA GLU A 96 1.27 -14.15 11.88
C GLU A 96 0.41 -14.19 13.15
N ASP A 97 0.61 -15.24 13.96
CA ASP A 97 -0.01 -15.41 15.26
C ASP A 97 0.95 -14.93 16.35
N GLU A 98 0.66 -13.80 16.99
CA GLU A 98 1.46 -13.32 18.11
C GLU A 98 0.59 -12.47 19.05
N GLU A 99 0.27 -13.03 20.22
CA GLU A 99 -0.55 -12.33 21.20
C GLU A 99 0.22 -11.17 21.86
N GLY A 100 -0.44 -10.02 22.00
CA GLY A 100 0.10 -8.87 22.72
C GLY A 100 1.09 -8.00 21.94
N ILE A 101 1.44 -8.36 20.70
CA ILE A 101 2.24 -7.49 19.84
C ILE A 101 1.40 -6.30 19.34
N SER A 102 2.06 -5.15 19.21
CA SER A 102 1.42 -3.97 18.65
C SER A 102 1.14 -4.16 17.15
N ALA A 103 0.02 -3.64 16.68
CA ALA A 103 -0.29 -3.64 15.25
C ALA A 103 0.78 -2.90 14.43
N GLU A 104 1.45 -1.90 15.03
CA GLU A 104 2.54 -1.16 14.38
C GLU A 104 3.78 -2.05 14.15
N ASP A 105 4.22 -2.79 15.16
CA ASP A 105 5.40 -3.66 15.03
C ASP A 105 5.14 -4.81 14.07
N MET A 106 3.93 -5.38 14.12
CA MET A 106 3.51 -6.37 13.17
C MET A 106 3.42 -5.80 11.73
N THR A 107 3.02 -4.54 11.59
CA THR A 107 3.02 -3.84 10.27
C THR A 107 4.44 -3.69 9.72
N LYS A 108 5.43 -3.38 10.58
CA LYS A 108 6.84 -3.31 10.17
C LYS A 108 7.33 -4.66 9.66
N ARG A 109 6.97 -5.76 10.33
CA ARG A 109 7.31 -7.13 9.87
C ARG A 109 6.66 -7.45 8.52
N ALA A 110 5.38 -7.15 8.35
CA ALA A 110 4.69 -7.33 7.07
C ALA A 110 5.37 -6.55 5.93
N ILE A 111 5.78 -5.30 6.16
CA ILE A 111 6.52 -4.48 5.18
C ILE A 111 7.86 -5.13 4.82
N GLN A 112 8.62 -5.59 5.82
CA GLN A 112 9.90 -6.26 5.61
C GLN A 112 9.74 -7.56 4.82
N TYR A 113 8.68 -8.32 5.11
CA TYR A 113 8.31 -9.51 4.36
C TYR A 113 8.02 -9.19 2.90
N TYR A 114 7.27 -8.11 2.61
CA TYR A 114 6.93 -7.73 1.23
C TYR A 114 8.09 -7.15 0.42
N ALA A 115 9.07 -6.52 1.06
CA ALA A 115 10.17 -5.81 0.39
C ALA A 115 10.86 -6.59 -0.76
N PRO A 116 11.34 -7.83 -0.58
CA PRO A 116 11.98 -8.59 -1.65
C PRO A 116 11.02 -8.93 -2.81
N HIS A 117 9.72 -9.04 -2.54
CA HIS A 117 8.71 -9.32 -3.56
C HIS A 117 8.33 -8.07 -4.34
N ILE A 118 8.21 -6.92 -3.67
CA ILE A 118 7.93 -5.62 -4.31
C ILE A 118 9.01 -5.25 -5.32
N ALA A 119 10.28 -5.53 -4.99
CA ALA A 119 11.40 -5.29 -5.89
C ALA A 119 11.25 -6.01 -7.25
N ARG A 120 10.57 -7.18 -7.25
CA ARG A 120 10.34 -8.01 -8.44
C ARG A 120 9.04 -7.68 -9.17
N LEU A 121 8.10 -6.98 -8.52
CA LEU A 121 6.80 -6.61 -9.09
C LEU A 121 6.91 -5.40 -10.02
N THR A 122 7.73 -5.45 -11.05
CA THR A 122 8.01 -4.29 -11.93
C THR A 122 6.81 -3.85 -12.77
N SER A 123 5.87 -4.76 -13.07
CA SER A 123 4.65 -4.50 -13.83
C SER A 123 3.52 -3.87 -13.00
N ALA A 124 3.65 -3.79 -11.67
CA ALA A 124 2.62 -3.23 -10.82
C ALA A 124 2.48 -1.70 -11.01
N THR A 125 1.27 -1.26 -11.35
CA THR A 125 0.94 0.14 -11.63
C THR A 125 0.18 0.79 -10.48
N SER A 126 -0.53 -0.01 -9.70
CA SER A 126 -1.33 0.46 -8.58
C SER A 126 -1.47 -0.61 -7.53
N PHE A 127 -1.76 -0.21 -6.30
CA PHE A 127 -2.01 -1.15 -5.21
C PHE A 127 -2.97 -0.60 -4.17
N GLY A 128 -3.49 -1.47 -3.33
CA GLY A 128 -4.22 -1.10 -2.11
C GLY A 128 -4.08 -2.22 -1.10
N CYS A 129 -4.06 -1.85 0.19
CA CYS A 129 -3.82 -2.81 1.25
C CYS A 129 -4.81 -2.63 2.39
N ASN A 130 -5.15 -3.74 3.04
CA ASN A 130 -5.98 -3.76 4.24
C ASN A 130 -5.38 -4.71 5.28
N TYR A 131 -5.92 -4.62 6.50
CA TYR A 131 -5.45 -5.31 7.69
C TYR A 131 -6.64 -5.73 8.55
N LEU A 132 -6.56 -6.93 9.11
CA LEU A 132 -7.55 -7.47 10.04
C LEU A 132 -6.81 -8.21 11.17
N VAL A 133 -7.37 -8.15 12.37
CA VAL A 133 -7.01 -9.07 13.47
C VAL A 133 -8.19 -9.97 13.74
N GLU A 134 -7.95 -11.27 13.77
CA GLU A 134 -8.97 -12.27 14.04
C GLU A 134 -8.38 -13.36 14.94
N HIS A 135 -8.95 -13.53 16.14
CA HIS A 135 -8.48 -14.52 17.14
C HIS A 135 -6.98 -14.43 17.47
N GLY A 136 -6.42 -13.22 17.59
CA GLY A 136 -4.98 -13.02 17.86
C GLY A 136 -4.07 -13.18 16.64
N ARG A 137 -4.63 -13.58 15.48
CA ARG A 137 -3.92 -13.63 14.20
C ARG A 137 -3.96 -12.27 13.52
N HIS A 138 -2.80 -11.72 13.21
CA HIS A 138 -2.67 -10.53 12.38
C HIS A 138 -2.64 -10.93 10.91
N LYS A 139 -3.53 -10.35 10.09
CA LYS A 139 -3.62 -10.63 8.65
C LYS A 139 -3.51 -9.34 7.85
N TYR A 140 -2.61 -9.33 6.87
CA TYR A 140 -2.38 -8.20 5.96
C TYR A 140 -2.53 -8.68 4.54
N LEU A 141 -3.31 -7.95 3.74
CA LEU A 141 -3.47 -8.26 2.33
C LEU A 141 -3.23 -7.00 1.51
N CYS A 142 -2.30 -7.08 0.58
CA CYS A 142 -2.06 -6.07 -0.44
C CYS A 142 -2.39 -6.63 -1.82
N LEU A 143 -3.16 -5.88 -2.59
CA LEU A 143 -3.54 -6.22 -3.95
C LEU A 143 -2.82 -5.28 -4.92
N PHE A 144 -2.12 -5.85 -5.90
CA PHE A 144 -1.29 -5.13 -6.85
C PHE A 144 -1.86 -5.28 -8.27
N LYS A 145 -2.35 -4.19 -8.85
CA LYS A 145 -2.79 -4.18 -10.25
C LYS A 145 -1.58 -4.14 -11.17
N LEU A 146 -1.46 -5.14 -12.03
CA LEU A 146 -0.39 -5.28 -13.00
C LEU A 146 -0.84 -4.70 -14.36
N ASN A 147 0.13 -4.20 -15.14
CA ASN A 147 -0.10 -3.83 -16.54
C ASN A 147 0.16 -4.98 -17.53
N ARG A 148 0.75 -6.08 -17.04
CA ARG A 148 1.04 -7.31 -17.77
C ARG A 148 0.98 -8.49 -16.78
N PRO A 149 0.59 -9.69 -17.24
CA PRO A 149 0.67 -10.90 -16.41
C PRO A 149 2.11 -11.12 -15.91
N ILE A 150 2.23 -11.75 -14.74
CA ILE A 150 3.53 -12.27 -14.27
C ILE A 150 3.84 -13.50 -15.15
N PRO A 151 5.02 -13.55 -15.81
CA PRO A 151 5.44 -14.70 -16.60
C PRO A 151 5.62 -15.95 -15.74
#